data_AF-A0A2V6WFY8-F1
#
_entry.id   AF-A0A2V6WFY8-F1
#
_cell.length_a   1.000
_cell.length_b   1.000
_cell.length_c   1.000
_cell.angle_alpha   90.00
_cell.angle_beta   90.00
_cell.angle_gamma   90.00
#
_symmetry.space_group_name_H-M   'P 1'
#
loop_
_entity.id
_entity.type
_entity.pdbx_description
1 polymer ?
#
loop_
_entity_poly.entity_id
_entity_poly.type
_entity_poly.pdbx_seq_one_letter_code
_entity_poly.pdbx_strand_id
1 'polypeptide(L)'
;VWAELSNASREPAIEFANAMRKTHPNLPLSFNYSSSFKWSSDSNPLTFKELGELGYKFIFITLFAAHAGMYATWNAMEELARDQEQA
;
A
#
# COMPACT_ATOMS: atom_id res chain seq x y z
N VAL A 1 -3.74 -9.02 13.30
CA VAL A 1 -2.61 -9.82 12.78
C VAL A 1 -2.31 -9.40 11.35
N TRP A 2 -1.05 -9.50 10.94
CA TRP A 2 -0.59 -9.14 9.60
C TRP A 2 0.31 -10.27 9.06
N ALA A 3 0.20 -10.55 7.76
CA ALA A 3 1.15 -11.34 7.00
C ALA A 3 1.75 -10.46 5.89
N GLU A 4 3.07 -10.43 5.79
CA GLU A 4 3.78 -9.82 4.65
C GLU A 4 3.51 -10.64 3.39
N LEU A 5 3.25 -9.96 2.27
CA LEU A 5 3.00 -10.60 0.98
C LEU A 5 4.21 -10.42 0.06
N SER A 6 4.34 -11.26 -0.96
CA SER A 6 5.47 -11.23 -1.89
C SER A 6 5.21 -10.42 -3.15
N ASN A 7 3.95 -10.06 -3.44
CA ASN A 7 3.55 -9.29 -4.63
C ASN A 7 2.17 -8.63 -4.45
N ALA A 8 1.75 -7.85 -5.45
CA ALA A 8 0.47 -7.12 -5.46
C ALA A 8 -0.77 -7.97 -5.79
N SER A 9 -0.61 -9.27 -6.08
CA SER A 9 -1.75 -10.13 -6.38
C SER A 9 -2.76 -10.13 -5.24
N ARG A 10 -4.03 -10.16 -5.61
CA ARG A 10 -5.15 -10.20 -4.67
C ARG A 10 -5.30 -11.53 -3.94
N GLU A 11 -4.97 -12.64 -4.61
CA GLU A 11 -5.26 -13.98 -4.10
C GLU A 11 -4.61 -14.25 -2.73
N PRO A 12 -3.32 -13.95 -2.50
CA PRO A 12 -2.71 -14.15 -1.18
C PRO A 12 -3.40 -13.39 -0.04
N ALA A 13 -3.92 -12.18 -0.30
CA ALA A 13 -4.66 -11.41 0.68
C ALA A 13 -6.01 -12.06 0.99
N ILE A 14 -6.75 -12.47 -0.04
CA ILE A 14 -8.05 -13.11 0.10
C ILE A 14 -7.91 -14.46 0.84
N GLU A 15 -6.94 -15.27 0.44
CA GLU A 15 -6.65 -16.58 1.06
C GLU A 15 -6.30 -16.43 2.54
N PHE A 16 -5.44 -15.47 2.90
CA PHE A 16 -5.08 -15.21 4.29
C PHE A 16 -6.30 -14.80 5.12
N ALA A 17 -7.12 -13.86 4.61
CA ALA A 17 -8.32 -13.44 5.31
C ALA A 17 -9.29 -14.61 5.53
N ASN A 18 -9.56 -15.40 4.48
CA ASN A 18 -10.44 -16.56 4.55
C ASN A 18 -9.92 -17.62 5.53
N ALA A 19 -8.60 -17.91 5.51
CA ALA A 19 -7.98 -18.85 6.44
C ALA A 19 -8.13 -18.40 7.90
N MET A 20 -7.89 -17.11 8.18
CA MET A 20 -8.04 -16.57 9.54
C MET A 20 -9.49 -16.61 10.02
N ARG A 21 -10.47 -16.36 9.14
CA ARG A 21 -11.89 -16.37 9.53
C ARG A 21 -12.40 -17.76 9.92
N LYS A 22 -11.83 -18.84 9.37
CA LYS A 22 -12.22 -20.22 9.72
C LYS A 22 -12.03 -20.56 11.19
N THR A 23 -10.96 -20.05 11.80
CA THR A 23 -10.58 -20.37 13.19
C THR A 23 -10.71 -19.17 14.13
N HIS A 24 -10.65 -17.95 13.60
CA HIS A 24 -10.67 -16.70 14.36
C HIS A 24 -11.62 -15.68 13.69
N PRO A 25 -12.94 -15.93 13.69
CA PRO A 25 -13.93 -15.17 12.90
C PRO A 25 -13.93 -13.66 13.18
N ASN A 26 -13.57 -13.23 14.40
CA ASN A 26 -13.60 -11.81 14.81
C ASN A 26 -12.22 -11.14 14.86
N LEU A 27 -11.15 -11.82 14.44
CA LEU A 27 -9.80 -11.28 14.56
C LEU A 27 -9.60 -10.07 13.60
N PRO A 28 -9.18 -8.89 14.09
CA PRO A 28 -8.84 -7.79 13.21
C PRO A 28 -7.56 -8.10 12.42
N LEU A 29 -7.64 -7.90 11.11
CA LEU A 29 -6.49 -8.08 10.22
C LEU A 29 -5.87 -6.71 9.90
N SER A 30 -4.58 -6.71 9.58
CA SER A 30 -3.86 -5.54 9.11
C SER A 30 -3.21 -5.84 7.77
N PHE A 31 -3.08 -4.82 6.93
CA PHE A 31 -2.58 -4.94 5.57
C PHE A 31 -1.55 -3.86 5.27
N ASN A 32 -0.36 -4.27 4.83
CA ASN A 32 0.62 -3.37 4.23
C ASN A 32 0.32 -3.23 2.74
N TYR A 33 -0.22 -2.09 2.33
CA TYR A 33 -0.39 -1.73 0.93
C TYR A 33 0.96 -1.30 0.35
N SER A 34 1.86 -2.27 0.24
CA SER A 34 3.31 -2.07 0.15
C SER A 34 3.72 -1.14 -0.99
N SER A 35 4.55 -0.17 -0.66
CA SER A 35 5.16 0.75 -1.63
C SER A 35 6.19 0.09 -2.54
N SER A 36 6.60 -1.15 -2.24
CA SER A 36 7.52 -1.94 -3.06
C SER A 36 6.83 -2.62 -4.25
N PHE A 37 5.50 -2.61 -4.30
CA PHE A 37 4.76 -3.23 -5.40
C PHE A 37 4.37 -2.22 -6.48
N LYS A 38 4.33 -2.68 -7.73
CA LYS A 38 3.86 -1.91 -8.89
C LYS A 38 2.35 -2.00 -9.02
N TRP A 39 1.60 -1.39 -8.11
CA TRP A 39 0.12 -1.41 -8.10
C TRP A 39 -0.50 -0.91 -9.41
N SER A 40 0.16 0.05 -10.08
CA SER A 40 -0.31 0.59 -11.37
C SER A 40 -0.17 -0.39 -12.55
N SER A 41 0.60 -1.46 -12.39
CA SER A 41 0.75 -2.51 -13.41
C SER A 41 -0.28 -3.65 -13.25
N ASP A 42 -1.00 -3.69 -12.13
CA ASP A 42 -2.10 -4.62 -11.92
C ASP A 42 -3.37 -4.05 -12.57
N SER A 43 -4.05 -4.85 -13.40
CA SER A 43 -5.32 -4.44 -14.03
C SER A 43 -6.50 -4.47 -13.06
N ASN A 44 -6.34 -5.12 -11.90
CA ASN A 44 -7.37 -5.27 -10.87
C ASN A 44 -6.78 -5.28 -9.43
N PRO A 45 -6.08 -4.20 -9.02
CA PRO A 45 -5.49 -4.11 -7.68
C PRO A 45 -6.59 -4.17 -6.62
N LEU A 46 -6.26 -4.71 -5.44
CA LEU A 46 -7.20 -4.69 -4.32
C LEU A 46 -7.43 -3.25 -3.85
N THR A 47 -8.67 -2.84 -3.69
CA THR A 47 -9.00 -1.52 -3.14
C THR A 47 -9.03 -1.54 -1.61
N PHE A 48 -8.91 -0.37 -0.97
CA PHE A 48 -9.10 -0.25 0.49
C PHE A 48 -10.50 -0.68 0.93
N LYS A 49 -11.51 -0.50 0.06
CA LYS A 49 -12.87 -0.95 0.30
C LYS A 49 -12.94 -2.48 0.35
N GLU A 50 -12.42 -3.17 -0.67
CA GLU A 50 -12.36 -4.64 -0.71
C GLU A 50 -11.55 -5.20 0.47
N LEU A 51 -10.42 -4.57 0.83
CA LEU A 51 -9.65 -4.92 2.03
C LEU A 51 -10.52 -4.83 3.30
N GLY A 52 -11.29 -3.76 3.44
CA GLY A 52 -12.19 -3.56 4.58
C GLY A 52 -13.30 -4.61 4.68
N GLU A 53 -13.83 -5.05 3.54
CA GLU A 53 -14.83 -6.12 3.40
C GLU A 53 -14.27 -7.50 3.80
N LEU A 54 -13.00 -7.77 3.51
CA LEU A 54 -12.27 -8.96 3.98
C LEU A 54 -11.90 -8.90 5.48
N GLY A 55 -12.09 -7.73 6.10
CA GLY A 55 -11.85 -7.50 7.52
C GLY A 55 -10.43 -7.06 7.87
N TYR A 56 -9.70 -6.52 6.90
CA TYR A 56 -8.50 -5.70 7.15
C TYR A 56 -8.93 -4.34 7.70
N LYS A 57 -8.75 -4.15 9.01
CA LYS A 57 -9.21 -2.95 9.73
C LYS A 57 -8.12 -1.90 9.90
N PHE A 58 -6.85 -2.31 9.82
CA PHE A 58 -5.72 -1.39 9.84
C PHE A 58 -4.92 -1.56 8.54
N ILE A 59 -5.02 -0.57 7.66
CA ILE A 59 -4.33 -0.54 6.37
C ILE A 59 -3.26 0.55 6.47
N PHE A 60 -2.04 0.21 6.11
CA PHE A 60 -0.90 1.14 6.15
C PHE A 60 -0.03 0.96 4.91
N ILE A 61 0.79 1.96 4.62
CA ILE A 61 1.79 1.93 3.55
C ILE A 61 3.12 2.31 4.22
N THR A 62 4.05 1.35 4.33
CA THR A 62 5.26 1.52 5.15
C THR A 62 6.11 2.73 4.78
N LEU A 63 6.29 3.03 3.49
CA LEU A 63 7.16 4.13 3.01
C LEU A 63 6.40 5.30 2.38
N PHE A 64 5.09 5.46 2.63
CA PHE A 64 4.31 6.50 1.95
C PHE A 64 4.85 7.91 2.20
N ALA A 65 5.14 8.25 3.45
CA ALA A 65 5.66 9.56 3.81
C ALA A 65 7.04 9.83 3.18
N ALA A 66 7.91 8.81 3.14
CA ALA A 66 9.22 8.93 2.51
C ALA A 66 9.09 9.17 1.00
N HIS A 67 8.27 8.38 0.29
CA HIS A 67 8.03 8.57 -1.14
C HIS A 67 7.39 9.92 -1.45
N ALA A 68 6.36 10.34 -0.69
CA ALA A 68 5.71 11.63 -0.88
C ALA A 68 6.68 12.81 -0.65
N GLY A 69 7.47 12.75 0.43
CA GLY A 69 8.47 13.76 0.75
C GLY A 69 9.60 13.84 -0.29
N MET A 70 10.11 12.68 -0.74
CA MET A 70 11.11 12.63 -1.80
C MET A 70 10.57 13.15 -3.12
N TYR A 71 9.34 12.80 -3.49
CA TYR A 71 8.69 13.33 -4.70
C TYR A 71 8.55 14.84 -4.64
N ALA A 72 8.04 15.40 -3.53
CA ALA A 72 7.92 16.85 -3.38
C ALA A 72 9.28 17.56 -3.46
N THR A 73 10.28 17.03 -2.76
CA THR A 73 11.64 17.57 -2.76
C THR A 73 12.27 17.52 -4.15
N TRP A 74 12.09 16.42 -4.87
CA TRP A 74 12.58 16.26 -6.24
C TRP A 74 12.02 17.34 -7.16
N ASN A 75 10.69 17.54 -7.16
CA ASN A 75 10.08 18.56 -8.01
C ASN A 75 10.56 19.97 -7.66
N ALA A 76 10.66 20.30 -6.37
CA ALA A 76 11.19 21.60 -5.94
C ALA A 76 12.64 21.81 -6.42
N MET A 77 13.48 20.78 -6.36
CA MET A 77 14.87 20.85 -6.85
C MET A 77 14.94 20.97 -8.37
N GLU A 78 14.06 20.28 -9.11
CA GLU A 78 13.96 20.42 -10.57
C GLU A 78 13.54 21.83 -10.98
N GLU A 79 12.65 22.47 -10.21
CA GLU A 79 12.25 23.87 -10.43
C GLU A 79 13.44 24.82 -10.19
N LEU A 80 14.15 24.67 -9.06
CA LEU A 80 15.35 25.46 -8.77
C LEU A 80 16.41 25.33 -9.88
N ALA A 81 16.68 24.10 -10.34
CA ALA A 81 17.66 23.84 -11.39
C ALA A 81 17.23 24.43 -12.74
N ARG A 82 15.95 24.34 -13.10
CA ARG A 82 15.41 24.92 -14.33
C ARG A 82 15.48 26.45 -14.30
N ASP A 83 15.19 27.04 -13.15
CA ASP A 83 15.08 28.49 -12.98
C ASP A 83 16.43 29.12 -12.54
N GLN A 84 17.51 28.33 -12.46
CA GLN A 84 18.86 28.77 -12.05
C GLN A 84 18.85 29.54 -10.72
N GLU A 85 18.05 29.04 -9.78
CA GLU A 85 17.87 29.64 -8.45
C GLU A 85 17.37 31.10 -8.46
N GLN A 86 16.80 31.58 -9.59
CA GLN A 86 16.30 32.96 -9.76
C GLN A 86 14.82 33.13 -9.39
N ALA A 87 14.16 32.10 -8.87
CA ALA A 87 12.74 32.14 -8.45
C ALA A 87 12.56 32.70 -7.04
#